data_AF-A0A258AFM8-F1
#
_entry.id   AF-A0A258AFM8-F1
#
_cell.length_a   1.000
_cell.length_b   1.000
_cell.length_c   1.000
_cell.angle_alpha   90.00
_cell.angle_beta   90.00
_cell.angle_gamma   90.00
#
_symmetry.space_group_name_H-M   'P 1'
#
loop_
_entity.id
_entity.type
_entity.pdbx_description
1 polymer ?
#
loop_
_entity_poly.entity_id
_entity_poly.type
_entity_poly.pdbx_seq_one_letter_code
_entity_poly.pdbx_strand_id
1 'polypeptide(L)'
;MSQPATPDITRLRDLSPQQRRSGLAAWLGWMFDGLDMHLYTLVATAFVAQLMLVPESDPTVGMHGSIIQAAFLVGWAVGGAFFGRIGDVLGRSRA
;
A
#
# COMPACT_ATOMS: atom_id res chain seq x y z
N MET A 1 26.19 -35.39 -6.63
CA MET A 1 26.63 -34.22 -5.83
C MET A 1 25.43 -33.74 -5.04
N SER A 2 25.40 -34.02 -3.73
CA SER A 2 24.28 -33.69 -2.85
C SER A 2 24.29 -32.18 -2.58
N GLN A 3 23.23 -31.46 -2.94
CA GLN A 3 23.07 -30.06 -2.51
C GLN A 3 23.04 -30.02 -0.97
N PRO A 4 23.77 -29.11 -0.31
CA PRO A 4 23.65 -28.93 1.13
C PRO A 4 22.22 -28.47 1.45
N ALA A 5 21.58 -29.12 2.42
CA ALA A 5 20.25 -28.76 2.87
C ALA A 5 20.27 -27.30 3.39
N THR A 6 19.45 -26.43 2.79
CA THR A 6 19.23 -25.07 3.30
C THR A 6 18.69 -25.20 4.72
N PRO A 7 19.33 -24.60 5.73
CA PRO A 7 18.85 -24.71 7.11
C PRO A 7 17.43 -24.13 7.21
N ASP A 8 16.50 -24.93 7.75
CA ASP A 8 15.12 -24.50 7.96
C ASP A 8 15.08 -23.32 8.94
N ILE A 9 14.58 -22.18 8.46
CA ILE A 9 14.36 -20.97 9.27
C ILE A 9 13.15 -21.23 10.16
N THR A 10 13.38 -21.57 11.43
CA THR A 10 12.31 -21.87 12.39
C THR A 10 12.08 -20.74 13.39
N ARG A 11 13.00 -19.78 13.48
CA ARG A 11 12.93 -18.66 14.42
C ARG A 11 13.27 -17.34 13.75
N LEU A 12 12.66 -16.24 14.23
CA LEU A 12 12.96 -14.87 13.76
C LEU A 12 14.43 -14.48 13.90
N ARG A 13 15.16 -15.13 14.82
CA ARG A 13 16.59 -14.92 15.04
C ARG A 13 17.46 -15.47 13.91
N ASP A 14 16.93 -16.41 13.13
CA ASP A 14 17.62 -17.09 12.02
C ASP A 14 17.53 -16.29 10.71
N LEU A 15 16.77 -15.19 10.69
CA LEU A 15 16.65 -14.30 9.54
C LEU A 15 17.95 -13.54 9.27
N SER A 16 18.36 -13.51 8.00
CA SER A 16 19.47 -12.68 7.55
C SER A 16 19.18 -11.18 7.73
N PRO A 17 20.22 -10.32 7.85
CA PRO A 17 20.04 -8.88 7.92
C PRO A 17 19.26 -8.30 6.74
N GLN A 18 19.42 -8.87 5.54
CA GLN A 18 18.68 -8.45 4.34
C GLN A 18 17.20 -8.80 4.44
N GLN A 19 16.85 -10.02 4.85
CA GLN A 19 15.44 -10.42 5.07
C GLN A 19 14.75 -9.55 6.13
N ARG A 20 15.46 -9.19 7.21
CA ARG A 20 14.91 -8.27 8.22
C ARG A 20 14.67 -6.87 7.66
N ARG A 21 15.61 -6.32 6.89
CA ARG A 21 15.45 -4.99 6.27
C ARG A 21 14.32 -4.98 5.26
N SER A 22 14.22 -5.98 4.39
CA SER A 22 13.12 -6.12 3.42
C SER A 22 11.77 -6.31 4.11
N GLY A 23 11.70 -7.15 5.16
CA GLY A 23 10.48 -7.32 5.95
C GLY A 23 10.05 -6.04 6.66
N LEU A 24 11.00 -5.31 7.25
CA LEU A 24 10.71 -4.01 7.86
C LEU A 24 10.24 -2.97 6.83
N ALA A 25 10.88 -2.93 5.65
CA ALA A 25 10.47 -2.03 4.58
C ALA A 25 9.04 -2.33 4.09
N ALA A 26 8.69 -3.61 3.91
CA ALA A 26 7.34 -4.01 3.54
C ALA A 26 6.32 -3.67 4.64
N TRP A 27 6.67 -3.91 5.91
CA TRP A 27 5.81 -3.58 7.05
C TRP A 27 5.57 -2.07 7.16
N LEU A 28 6.62 -1.25 7.04
CA LEU A 28 6.51 0.21 7.05
C LEU A 28 5.70 0.72 5.86
N GLY A 29 5.91 0.17 4.66
CA GLY A 29 5.12 0.51 3.48
C GLY A 29 3.63 0.28 3.70
N TRP A 30 3.26 -0.90 4.21
CA TRP A 30 1.87 -1.21 4.54
C TRP A 30 1.30 -0.33 5.65
N MET A 31 2.09 -0.05 6.70
CA MET A 31 1.67 0.82 7.80
C MET A 31 1.37 2.24 7.31
N PHE A 32 2.24 2.79 6.44
CA PHE A 32 2.05 4.14 5.91
C PHE A 32 0.89 4.23 4.92
N ASP A 33 0.65 3.19 4.12
CA ASP A 33 -0.52 3.09 3.24
C ASP A 33 -1.84 3.13 4.05
N GLY A 34 -1.91 2.34 5.14
CA GLY A 34 -3.07 2.35 6.03
C GLY A 34 -3.25 3.68 6.79
N LEU A 35 -2.15 4.32 7.20
CA LEU A 35 -2.17 5.64 7.85
C LEU A 35 -2.74 6.70 6.91
N ASP A 36 -2.29 6.74 5.66
CA ASP A 36 -2.75 7.72 4.66
C ASP A 36 -4.25 7.58 4.40
N MET A 37 -4.74 6.35 4.20
CA MET A 37 -6.17 6.11 4.03
C MET A 37 -6.98 6.59 5.24
N HIS A 38 -6.50 6.35 6.46
CA HIS A 38 -7.18 6.82 7.66
C HIS A 38 -7.20 8.34 7.77
N LEU A 39 -6.06 9.00 7.52
CA LEU A 39 -5.98 10.46 7.50
C LEU A 39 -6.93 11.06 6.47
N TYR A 40 -6.97 10.51 5.26
CA TYR A 40 -7.90 10.94 4.22
C TYR A 40 -9.35 10.90 4.71
N THR A 41 -9.78 9.80 5.34
CA THR A 41 -11.18 9.71 5.83
C THR A 41 -11.56 10.75 6.88
N LEU A 42 -10.59 11.22 7.68
CA LEU A 42 -10.83 12.26 8.69
C LEU A 42 -10.99 13.66 8.07
N VAL A 43 -10.31 13.92 6.95
CA VAL A 43 -10.28 15.25 6.32
C VAL A 43 -11.09 15.34 5.03
N ALA A 44 -11.54 14.21 4.47
CA ALA A 44 -12.18 14.13 3.16
C ALA A 44 -13.37 15.09 3.01
N THR A 45 -14.26 15.15 4.00
CA THR A 45 -15.44 16.01 3.96
C THR A 45 -15.07 17.49 3.83
N ALA A 46 -14.19 17.98 4.73
CA ALA A 46 -13.74 19.37 4.71
C ALA A 46 -12.96 19.69 3.43
N PHE A 47 -12.12 18.76 2.97
CA PHE A 47 -11.31 18.94 1.76
C PHE A 47 -12.16 19.03 0.49
N VAL A 48 -13.16 18.15 0.35
CA VAL A 48 -14.06 18.13 -0.82
C VAL A 48 -14.98 19.34 -0.80
N ALA A 49 -15.51 19.73 0.37
CA ALA A 49 -16.31 20.94 0.52
C ALA A 49 -15.53 22.20 0.10
N GLN A 50 -14.28 22.33 0.55
CA GLN A 50 -13.39 23.42 0.15
C GLN A 50 -13.06 23.39 -1.35
N LEU A 51 -12.78 22.22 -1.90
CA LEU A 51 -12.50 22.05 -3.33
C LEU A 51 -13.70 22.48 -4.20
N MET A 52 -14.91 22.21 -3.74
CA MET A 52 -16.15 22.56 -4.42
C MET A 52 -16.66 23.98 -4.12
N LEU A 53 -16.04 24.69 -3.15
CA LEU A 53 -16.49 25.98 -2.63
C LEU A 53 -17.94 25.96 -2.10
N VAL A 54 -18.33 24.85 -1.48
CA VAL A 54 -19.67 24.64 -0.88
C VAL A 54 -19.57 24.40 0.63
N PRO A 55 -20.65 24.62 1.40
CA PRO A 55 -20.69 24.23 2.81
C PRO A 55 -20.51 22.72 3.00
N GLU A 56 -19.90 22.30 4.11
CA GLU A 56 -19.72 20.87 4.44
C GLU A 56 -21.05 20.10 4.59
N SER A 57 -22.15 20.80 4.88
CA SER A 57 -23.49 20.22 4.98
C SER A 57 -24.11 19.90 3.63
N ASP A 58 -23.49 20.29 2.52
CA ASP A 58 -24.03 20.06 1.19
C ASP A 58 -23.98 18.55 0.84
N PRO A 59 -25.13 17.94 0.47
CA PRO A 59 -25.20 16.51 0.19
C PRO A 59 -24.31 16.06 -0.99
N THR A 60 -23.90 16.98 -1.88
CA THR A 60 -23.01 16.67 -3.00
C THR A 60 -21.58 16.36 -2.54
N VAL A 61 -21.14 16.87 -1.38
CA VAL A 61 -19.79 16.65 -0.83
C VAL A 61 -19.54 15.16 -0.59
N GLY A 62 -20.50 14.45 0.00
CA GLY A 62 -20.39 13.01 0.23
C GLY A 62 -20.32 12.20 -1.06
N MET A 63 -21.13 12.57 -2.06
CA MET A 63 -21.12 11.95 -3.38
C MET A 63 -19.75 12.12 -4.06
N HIS A 64 -19.24 13.35 -4.13
CA HIS A 64 -17.94 13.61 -4.76
C HIS A 64 -16.78 12.98 -3.99
N GLY A 65 -16.82 12.98 -2.65
CA GLY A 65 -15.85 12.28 -1.82
C GLY A 65 -15.81 10.77 -2.13
N SER A 66 -16.97 10.14 -2.29
CA SER A 66 -17.04 8.71 -2.66
C SER A 66 -16.52 8.42 -4.07
N ILE A 67 -16.72 9.34 -5.02
CA ILE A 67 -16.18 9.23 -6.39
C ILE A 67 -14.64 9.30 -6.35
N ILE A 68 -14.08 10.24 -5.60
CA ILE A 68 -12.62 10.37 -5.44
C ILE A 68 -12.06 9.10 -4.81
N GLN A 69 -12.70 8.57 -3.77
CA GLN A 69 -12.28 7.33 -3.12
C GLN A 69 -12.38 6.13 -4.07
N ALA A 70 -13.43 6.04 -4.89
CA ALA A 70 -13.55 4.99 -5.91
C ALA A 70 -12.42 5.08 -6.95
N ALA A 71 -12.10 6.29 -7.43
CA ALA A 71 -10.98 6.51 -8.34
C ALA A 71 -9.64 6.13 -7.72
N PHE A 72 -9.44 6.43 -6.43
CA PHE A 72 -8.25 6.02 -5.68
C PHE A 72 -8.13 4.50 -5.60
N LEU A 73 -9.20 3.78 -5.27
CA LEU A 73 -9.21 2.30 -5.22
C LEU A 73 -8.90 1.66 -6.57
N VAL A 74 -9.43 2.23 -7.66
CA VAL A 74 -9.09 1.79 -9.02
C VAL A 74 -7.60 2.02 -9.30
N GLY A 75 -7.08 3.19 -8.96
CA GLY A 75 -5.65 3.50 -9.08
C GLY A 75 -4.78 2.55 -8.27
N TRP A 76 -5.20 2.19 -7.06
CA TRP A 76 -4.52 1.24 -6.18
C TRP A 76 -4.47 -0.16 -6.80
N ALA A 77 -5.60 -0.65 -7.34
CA ALA A 77 -5.65 -1.94 -8.04
C ALA A 77 -4.75 -1.97 -9.28
N VAL A 78 -4.78 -0.90 -10.09
CA VAL A 78 -3.92 -0.77 -11.28
C VAL A 78 -2.45 -0.71 -10.90
N GLY A 79 -2.10 0.09 -9.88
CA GLY A 79 -0.74 0.18 -9.35
C GLY A 79 -0.24 -1.17 -8.84
N GLY A 80 -1.03 -1.87 -8.03
CA GLY A 80 -0.70 -3.20 -7.53
C GLY A 80 -0.48 -4.21 -8.65
N ALA A 81 -1.34 -4.23 -9.67
CA ALA A 81 -1.16 -5.11 -10.83
C ALA A 81 0.10 -4.77 -11.64
N PHE A 82 0.37 -3.48 -11.86
CA PHE A 82 1.53 -3.01 -12.60
C PHE A 82 2.84 -3.31 -11.87
N PHE A 83 2.95 -2.90 -10.61
CA PHE A 83 4.14 -3.13 -9.79
C PHE A 83 4.33 -4.61 -9.43
N GLY A 84 3.24 -5.37 -9.25
CA GLY A 84 3.30 -6.83 -9.09
C GLY A 84 3.95 -7.48 -10.31
N ARG A 85 3.51 -7.13 -11.52
CA ARG A 85 4.11 -7.64 -12.76
C ARG A 85 5.57 -7.23 -12.92
N ILE A 86 5.93 -6.01 -12.56
CA ILE A 86 7.33 -5.55 -12.57
C ILE A 86 8.18 -6.33 -11.57
N GLY A 87 7.66 -6.57 -10.36
CA GLY A 87 8.31 -7.37 -9.33
C GLY A 87 8.57 -8.80 -9.81
N ASP A 88 7.61 -9.42 -10.47
CA ASP A 88 7.75 -10.77 -11.04
C ASP A 88 8.85 -10.82 -12.12
N VAL A 89 8.91 -9.81 -12.99
CA VAL A 89 9.88 -9.76 -14.10
C VAL A 89 11.30 -9.41 -13.60
N LEU A 90 11.44 -8.43 -12.71
CA LEU A 90 12.74 -8.01 -12.18
C LEU A 90 13.30 -9.01 -11.15
N GLY A 91 12.42 -9.60 -10.32
CA GLY A 91 12.78 -10.53 -9.25
C GLY A 91 13.28 -11.89 -9.73
N ARG A 92 12.88 -12.35 -10.93
CA ARG A 92 13.32 -13.65 -11.48
C ARG A 92 14.76 -13.67 -12.00
N SER A 93 15.48 -12.54 -12.01
CA SER A 93 16.84 -12.49 -12.56
C SER A 93 17.98 -12.34 -11.53
N ARG A 94 17.69 -12.18 -10.23
CA ARG A 94 18.75 -11.89 -9.22
C ARG A 94 18.54 -12.45 -7.80
N ALA A 95 17.70 -13.48 -7.62
CA ALA A 95 17.62 -14.22 -6.37
C ALA A 95 18.31 -15.59 -6.52
#